data_AF-R9GP29-F1
#
_entry.id   AF-R9GP29-F1
#
_cell.length_a   1.000
_cell.length_b   1.000
_cell.length_c   1.000
_cell.angle_alpha   90.00
_cell.angle_beta   90.00
_cell.angle_gamma   90.00
#
_symmetry.space_group_name_H-M   'P 1'
#
loop_
_entity.id
_entity.type
_entity.pdbx_description
1 polymer ?
#
loop_
_entity_poly.entity_id
_entity_poly.type
_entity_poly.pdbx_seq_one_letter_code
_entity_poly.pdbx_strand_id
1 'polypeptide(L)'
;MAGVLLKSLVSYIHYFITGKFHFTDQIFFYIVFPFLGIVLTTVIVILFFKGQDRKGIPAILYEIAQNSSHVSPIKMYSQIIQSAVTIGLGGSAGLESPIAVTGAAIGSNFAKTYKLDYRNRTLLLAAGATAGIAAAFNAPIAGVMFAFEILLTGVVFTDFIPLVVAAVCGSLLSKMILNEDVLFHFTARNEFNYGNLPFI
;
A
#
# COMPACT_ATOMS: atom_id res chain seq x y z
N MET A 1 9.62 -5.69 -0.33
CA MET A 1 9.75 -5.97 1.12
C MET A 1 8.64 -5.31 1.94
N ALA A 2 8.46 -3.98 1.95
CA ALA A 2 7.41 -3.34 2.77
C ALA A 2 5.98 -3.87 2.51
N GLY A 3 5.58 -4.04 1.25
CA GLY A 3 4.26 -4.61 0.91
C GLY A 3 4.10 -6.07 1.38
N VAL A 4 5.14 -6.88 1.21
CA VAL A 4 5.23 -8.27 1.70
C VAL A 4 5.07 -8.34 3.22
N LEU A 5 5.79 -7.49 3.94
CA LEU A 5 5.71 -7.40 5.40
C LEU A 5 4.31 -7.02 5.87
N LEU A 6 3.68 -6.01 5.27
CA LEU A 6 2.33 -5.62 5.65
C LEU A 6 1.33 -6.76 5.40
N LYS A 7 1.40 -7.39 4.23
CA LYS A 7 0.49 -8.50 3.89
C LYS A 7 0.69 -9.69 4.82
N SER A 8 1.94 -10.05 5.11
CA SER A 8 2.27 -11.12 6.07
C SER A 8 1.76 -10.80 7.48
N LEU A 9 1.94 -9.57 7.96
CA LEU A 9 1.45 -9.15 9.28
C LEU A 9 -0.08 -9.21 9.37
N VAL A 10 -0.78 -8.69 8.36
CA VAL A 10 -2.25 -8.72 8.31
C VAL A 10 -2.75 -10.16 8.31
N SER A 11 -2.20 -11.03 7.45
CA SER A 11 -2.58 -12.44 7.40
C SER A 11 -2.28 -13.18 8.71
N TYR A 12 -1.15 -12.87 9.37
CA TYR A 12 -0.80 -13.48 10.65
C TYR A 12 -1.77 -13.05 11.76
N ILE A 13 -2.07 -11.75 11.86
CA ILE A 13 -3.02 -11.23 12.84
C ILE A 13 -4.41 -11.83 12.59
N HIS A 14 -4.87 -11.82 11.33
CA HIS A 14 -6.17 -12.39 10.95
C HIS A 14 -6.26 -13.90 11.24
N TYR A 15 -5.21 -14.68 10.95
CA TYR A 15 -5.17 -16.11 11.25
C TYR A 15 -5.18 -16.38 12.76
N PHE A 16 -4.42 -15.60 13.55
CA PHE A 16 -4.39 -15.73 15.01
C PHE A 16 -5.77 -15.49 15.64
N ILE A 17 -6.51 -14.57 15.05
CA ILE A 17 -7.85 -14.11 15.43
C ILE A 17 -8.91 -15.15 15.02
N THR A 18 -8.93 -15.58 13.76
CA THR A 18 -9.97 -16.45 13.20
C THR A 18 -9.73 -17.94 13.48
N GLY A 19 -8.46 -18.36 13.64
CA GLY A 19 -8.07 -19.77 13.74
C GLY A 19 -8.49 -20.49 15.03
N LYS A 20 -9.10 -19.79 16.00
CA LYS A 20 -9.44 -20.35 17.32
C LYS A 20 -10.95 -20.43 17.63
N PHE A 21 -11.86 -19.99 16.75
CA PHE A 21 -13.28 -19.84 17.09
C PHE A 21 -14.23 -20.60 16.15
N HIS A 22 -15.24 -21.25 16.72
CA HIS A 22 -16.28 -22.02 16.01
C HIS A 22 -17.36 -21.10 15.40
N PHE A 23 -18.05 -21.58 14.36
CA PHE A 23 -18.97 -20.82 13.48
C PHE A 23 -20.04 -19.96 14.19
N THR A 24 -20.53 -20.35 15.37
CA THR A 24 -21.62 -19.64 16.07
C THR A 24 -21.17 -18.32 16.71
N ASP A 25 -19.90 -18.18 17.12
CA ASP A 25 -19.37 -16.97 17.76
C ASP A 25 -18.90 -15.90 16.75
N GLN A 26 -18.89 -16.23 15.46
CA GLN A 26 -18.33 -15.38 14.40
C GLN A 26 -19.05 -14.03 14.27
N ILE A 27 -20.36 -13.96 14.47
CA ILE A 27 -21.13 -12.71 14.34
C ILE A 27 -20.73 -11.69 15.41
N PHE A 28 -20.61 -12.12 16.67
CA PHE A 28 -20.18 -11.25 17.76
C PHE A 28 -18.73 -10.80 17.56
N PHE A 29 -17.91 -11.70 17.03
CA PHE A 29 -16.51 -11.47 16.71
C PHE A 29 -16.32 -10.38 15.63
N TYR A 30 -17.08 -10.43 14.54
CA TYR A 30 -17.03 -9.43 13.46
C TYR A 30 -17.48 -8.03 13.88
N ILE A 31 -18.11 -7.87 15.05
CA ILE A 31 -18.47 -6.56 15.60
C ILE A 31 -17.39 -6.08 16.60
N VAL A 32 -16.97 -6.97 17.50
CA VAL A 32 -16.06 -6.61 18.61
C VAL A 32 -14.63 -6.35 18.13
N PHE A 33 -14.12 -7.17 17.20
CA PHE A 33 -12.73 -7.05 16.74
C PHE A 33 -12.46 -5.80 15.90
N PRO A 34 -13.31 -5.41 14.94
CA PRO A 34 -13.12 -4.14 14.23
C PRO A 34 -13.21 -2.93 15.16
N PHE A 35 -14.11 -2.96 16.16
CA PHE A 35 -14.18 -1.91 17.17
C PHE A 35 -12.89 -1.83 17.99
N LEU A 36 -12.39 -2.96 18.49
CA LEU A 36 -11.09 -3.05 19.16
C LEU A 36 -9.95 -2.56 18.27
N GLY A 37 -9.97 -2.86 16.97
CA GLY A 37 -8.97 -2.40 16.02
C GLY A 37 -8.93 -0.88 15.89
N ILE A 38 -10.10 -0.23 15.80
CA ILE A 38 -10.17 1.24 15.77
C ILE A 38 -9.65 1.84 17.07
N VAL A 39 -10.04 1.29 18.22
CA VAL A 39 -9.58 1.78 19.53
C VAL A 39 -8.07 1.61 19.67
N LEU A 40 -7.54 0.41 19.39
CA LEU A 40 -6.11 0.12 19.51
C LEU A 40 -5.27 1.00 18.57
N THR A 41 -5.70 1.14 17.31
CA THR A 41 -4.99 2.00 16.35
C THR A 41 -5.00 3.47 16.74
N THR A 42 -6.12 3.96 17.27
CA THR A 42 -6.22 5.34 17.77
C THR A 42 -5.27 5.56 18.95
N VAL A 43 -5.24 4.63 19.91
CA VAL A 43 -4.33 4.67 21.06
C VAL A 43 -2.86 4.65 20.59
N ILE A 44 -2.51 3.78 19.65
CA ILE A 44 -1.16 3.72 19.08
C ILE A 44 -0.76 5.05 18.42
N VAL A 45 -1.66 5.66 17.64
CA VAL A 45 -1.41 6.95 16.96
C VAL A 45 -1.17 8.08 17.94
N ILE A 46 -1.98 8.16 19.00
CA ILE A 46 -1.88 9.22 20.00
C ILE A 46 -0.61 9.04 20.85
N LEU A 47 -0.34 7.82 21.32
CA LEU A 47 0.78 7.56 22.23
C LEU A 47 2.14 7.54 21.53
N PHE A 48 2.26 6.86 20.39
CA PHE A 48 3.57 6.65 19.73
C PHE A 48 3.86 7.70 18.67
N PHE A 49 2.85 8.17 17.94
CA PHE A 49 3.04 9.05 16.77
C PHE A 49 2.64 10.50 17.04
N LYS A 50 2.25 10.83 18.28
CA LYS A 50 1.88 12.19 18.75
C LYS A 50 0.89 12.92 17.82
N GLY A 51 0.04 12.18 17.12
CA GLY A 51 -0.96 12.74 16.19
C GLY A 51 -0.42 13.45 14.94
N GLN A 52 0.89 13.36 14.62
CA GLN A 52 1.49 14.11 13.50
C GLN A 52 1.40 13.42 12.13
N ASP A 53 0.70 12.28 12.03
CA ASP A 53 0.62 11.52 10.78
C ASP A 53 -0.59 11.95 9.95
N ARG A 54 -0.37 12.88 9.01
CA ARG A 54 -1.22 12.98 7.83
C ARG A 54 -1.18 11.63 7.12
N LYS A 55 -2.35 10.98 6.99
CA LYS A 55 -2.47 9.61 6.47
C LYS A 55 -2.78 9.59 4.97
N GLY A 56 -2.48 8.45 4.36
CA GLY A 56 -2.88 8.14 2.99
C GLY A 56 -2.09 8.89 1.91
N ILE A 57 -2.50 8.65 0.66
CA ILE A 57 -1.88 9.21 -0.54
C ILE A 57 -1.89 10.74 -0.56
N PRO A 58 -2.95 11.46 -0.13
CA PRO A 58 -2.95 12.92 -0.11
C PRO A 58 -1.81 13.52 0.71
N ALA A 59 -1.36 12.82 1.77
CA ALA A 59 -0.22 13.25 2.55
C ALA A 59 1.07 13.24 1.71
N ILE A 60 1.25 12.24 0.84
CA ILE A 60 2.41 12.15 -0.06
C ILE A 60 2.34 13.21 -1.16
N LEU A 61 1.15 13.42 -1.76
CA LEU A 61 0.95 14.49 -2.75
C LEU A 61 1.28 15.86 -2.17
N TYR A 62 0.89 16.09 -0.91
CA TYR A 62 1.29 17.30 -0.19
C TYR A 62 2.81 17.40 -0.02
N GLU A 63 3.51 16.32 0.35
CA GLU A 63 4.98 16.37 0.48
C GLU A 63 5.65 16.66 -0.86
N ILE A 64 5.15 16.07 -1.96
CA ILE A 64 5.66 16.30 -3.31
C ILE A 64 5.48 17.79 -3.68
N ALA A 65 4.27 18.31 -3.50
CA ALA A 65 3.92 19.67 -3.91
C ALA A 65 4.56 20.77 -3.04
N GLN A 66 4.61 20.59 -1.72
CA GLN A 66 4.96 21.67 -0.77
C GLN A 66 6.30 21.46 -0.06
N ASN A 67 6.75 20.22 0.13
CA ASN A 67 7.97 19.92 0.88
C ASN A 67 9.10 19.37 0.01
N SER A 68 9.03 19.64 -1.30
CA SER A 68 10.00 19.15 -2.28
C SER A 68 10.18 17.62 -2.18
N SER A 69 9.12 16.85 -1.97
CA SER A 69 9.19 15.38 -1.82
C SER A 69 9.99 14.89 -0.60
N HIS A 70 10.13 15.70 0.46
CA HIS A 70 10.67 15.25 1.74
C HIS A 70 9.58 14.60 2.59
N VAL A 71 9.62 13.28 2.69
CA VAL A 71 8.65 12.53 3.50
C VAL A 71 9.24 12.24 4.87
N SER A 72 8.45 12.46 5.93
CA SER A 72 8.86 12.13 7.31
C SER A 72 9.28 10.64 7.44
N PRO A 73 10.43 10.33 8.06
CA PRO A 73 10.88 8.95 8.29
C PRO A 73 9.89 8.10 9.10
N ILE A 74 9.08 8.76 9.93
CA ILE A 74 8.06 8.10 10.76
C ILE A 74 7.04 7.34 9.88
N LYS A 75 6.73 7.88 8.70
CA LYS A 75 5.80 7.28 7.73
C LYS A 75 6.32 5.97 7.12
N MET A 76 7.60 5.63 7.29
CA MET A 76 8.18 4.36 6.80
C MET A 76 7.65 3.13 7.57
N TYR A 77 7.20 3.31 8.80
CA TYR A 77 6.73 2.20 9.65
C TYR A 77 5.36 2.47 10.27
N SER A 78 4.98 3.73 10.49
CA SER A 78 3.71 4.07 11.12
C SER A 78 2.50 3.54 10.35
N GLN A 79 2.51 3.66 9.03
CA GLN A 79 1.43 3.19 8.16
C GLN A 79 1.30 1.67 8.14
N ILE A 80 2.43 0.94 8.17
CA ILE A 80 2.42 -0.52 8.27
C ILE A 80 1.80 -0.95 9.58
N ILE A 81 2.26 -0.40 10.71
CA ILE A 81 1.78 -0.79 12.04
C ILE A 81 0.29 -0.48 12.19
N GLN A 82 -0.12 0.74 11.84
CA GLN A 82 -1.52 1.16 11.93
C GLN A 82 -2.42 0.26 11.07
N SER A 83 -2.01 -0.04 9.84
CA SER A 83 -2.84 -0.82 8.92
C SER A 83 -2.86 -2.30 9.25
N ALA A 84 -1.73 -2.84 9.74
CA ALA A 84 -1.67 -4.21 10.23
C ALA A 84 -2.65 -4.45 11.37
N VAL A 85 -2.73 -3.51 12.32
CA VAL A 85 -3.67 -3.60 13.44
C VAL A 85 -5.11 -3.42 12.96
N THR A 86 -5.43 -2.36 12.21
CA THR A 86 -6.82 -2.10 11.75
C THR A 86 -7.34 -3.25 10.89
N ILE A 87 -6.60 -3.62 9.84
CA ILE A 87 -7.06 -4.59 8.84
C ILE A 87 -6.93 -6.01 9.39
N GLY A 88 -5.88 -6.30 10.17
CA GLY A 88 -5.71 -7.59 10.83
C GLY A 88 -6.84 -7.91 11.79
N LEU A 89 -7.36 -6.91 12.52
CA LEU A 89 -8.52 -7.03 13.42
C LEU A 89 -9.88 -7.01 12.67
N GLY A 90 -9.89 -7.07 11.34
CA GLY A 90 -11.11 -7.12 10.53
C GLY A 90 -11.72 -5.75 10.20
N GLY A 91 -10.97 -4.66 10.39
CA GLY A 91 -11.39 -3.33 9.97
C GLY A 91 -11.49 -3.21 8.44
N SER A 92 -12.52 -2.52 7.97
CA SER A 92 -12.75 -2.28 6.53
C SER A 92 -11.79 -1.19 6.02
N ALA A 93 -10.62 -1.60 5.55
CA ALA A 93 -9.65 -0.71 4.91
C ALA A 93 -8.78 -1.49 3.90
N GLY A 94 -8.30 -0.78 2.88
CA GLY A 94 -7.39 -1.35 1.86
C GLY A 94 -5.92 -1.25 2.26
N LEU A 95 -5.10 -2.17 1.72
CA LEU A 95 -3.64 -2.17 1.87
C LEU A 95 -2.94 -1.20 0.92
N GLU A 96 -3.65 -0.65 -0.06
CA GLU A 96 -3.13 0.23 -1.13
C GLU A 96 -2.42 1.46 -0.57
N SER A 97 -3.17 2.28 0.16
CA SER A 97 -2.69 3.56 0.70
C SER A 97 -1.51 3.40 1.66
N PRO A 98 -1.56 2.50 2.66
CA PRO A 98 -0.44 2.30 3.59
C PRO A 98 0.86 1.87 2.90
N ILE A 99 0.77 0.99 1.91
CA ILE A 99 1.93 0.48 1.19
C ILE A 99 2.50 1.55 0.27
N ALA A 100 1.65 2.30 -0.43
CA ALA A 100 2.07 3.42 -1.26
C ALA A 100 2.81 4.48 -0.44
N VAL A 101 2.25 4.90 0.69
CA VAL A 101 2.86 5.89 1.60
C VAL A 101 4.18 5.39 2.18
N THR A 102 4.23 4.13 2.61
CA THR A 102 5.44 3.54 3.16
C THR A 102 6.54 3.45 2.10
N GLY A 103 6.21 2.96 0.90
CA GLY A 103 7.15 2.89 -0.22
C GLY A 103 7.68 4.27 -0.62
N ALA A 104 6.80 5.27 -0.69
CA ALA A 104 7.16 6.65 -0.92
C ALA A 104 8.10 7.20 0.16
N ALA A 105 7.80 6.94 1.43
CA ALA A 105 8.63 7.37 2.55
C ALA A 105 10.03 6.73 2.50
N ILE A 106 10.13 5.45 2.18
CA ILE A 106 11.42 4.75 2.02
C ILE A 106 12.22 5.38 0.88
N GLY A 107 11.62 5.55 -0.30
CA GLY A 107 12.30 6.13 -1.46
C GLY A 107 12.77 7.57 -1.24
N SER A 108 11.91 8.40 -0.64
CA SER A 108 12.23 9.78 -0.28
C SER A 108 13.38 9.87 0.72
N ASN A 109 13.36 9.06 1.78
CA ASN A 109 14.41 9.07 2.81
C ASN A 109 15.72 8.49 2.31
N PHE A 110 15.68 7.50 1.41
CA PHE A 110 16.86 7.04 0.70
C PHE A 110 17.49 8.19 -0.11
N ALA A 111 16.69 8.85 -0.96
CA ALA A 111 17.16 10.00 -1.73
C ALA A 111 17.70 11.14 -0.86
N LYS A 112 17.06 11.40 0.30
CA LYS A 112 17.51 12.39 1.28
C LYS A 112 18.87 12.03 1.87
N THR A 113 19.10 10.76 2.22
CA THR A 113 20.37 10.27 2.75
C THR A 113 21.52 10.51 1.78
N TYR A 114 21.29 10.30 0.48
CA TYR A 114 22.26 10.55 -0.59
C TYR A 114 22.24 11.98 -1.15
N LYS A 115 21.48 12.89 -0.53
CA LYS A 115 21.38 14.31 -0.91
C LYS A 115 21.01 14.53 -2.38
N LEU A 116 20.14 13.67 -2.92
CA LEU A 116 19.65 13.79 -4.29
C LEU A 116 18.77 15.04 -4.44
N ASP A 117 18.75 15.59 -5.64
CA ASP A 117 17.93 16.74 -6.02
C ASP A 117 16.43 16.40 -6.01
N TYR A 118 15.59 17.42 -6.15
CA TYR A 118 14.14 17.27 -6.11
C TYR A 118 13.62 16.27 -7.15
N ARG A 119 14.15 16.29 -8.38
CA ARG A 119 13.67 15.40 -9.44
C ARG A 119 13.98 13.94 -9.11
N ASN A 120 15.24 13.63 -8.79
CA ASN A 120 15.63 12.26 -8.44
C ASN A 120 14.97 11.79 -7.14
N ARG A 121 14.77 12.68 -6.15
CA ARG A 121 14.03 12.33 -4.93
C ARG A 121 12.58 11.97 -5.22
N THR A 122 11.90 12.74 -6.06
CA THR A 122 10.51 12.47 -6.45
C THR A 122 10.43 11.16 -7.24
N LEU A 123 11.41 10.90 -8.11
CA LEU A 123 11.52 9.64 -8.85
C LEU A 123 11.71 8.43 -7.93
N LEU A 124 12.61 8.50 -6.95
CA LEU A 124 12.83 7.41 -5.99
C LEU A 124 11.63 7.20 -5.07
N LEU A 125 10.97 8.28 -4.65
CA LEU A 125 9.72 8.24 -3.91
C LEU A 125 8.65 7.47 -4.72
N ALA A 126 8.44 7.86 -5.97
CA ALA A 126 7.48 7.21 -6.87
C ALA A 126 7.85 5.74 -7.16
N ALA A 127 9.13 5.44 -7.37
CA ALA A 127 9.62 4.09 -7.57
C ALA A 127 9.39 3.20 -6.33
N GLY A 128 9.60 3.74 -5.13
CA GLY A 128 9.31 3.04 -3.88
C GLY A 128 7.82 2.73 -3.71
N ALA A 129 6.94 3.70 -3.99
CA ALA A 129 5.50 3.49 -3.97
C ALA A 129 5.05 2.46 -5.03
N THR A 130 5.59 2.56 -6.25
CA THR A 130 5.37 1.64 -7.36
C THR A 130 5.72 0.20 -6.99
N ALA A 131 6.93 -0.02 -6.45
CA ALA A 131 7.38 -1.33 -6.01
C ALA A 131 6.51 -1.89 -4.88
N GLY A 132 6.05 -1.03 -3.96
CA GLY A 132 5.12 -1.40 -2.89
C GLY A 132 3.80 -1.92 -3.43
N ILE A 133 3.14 -1.15 -4.30
CA ILE A 133 1.85 -1.51 -4.89
C ILE A 133 1.97 -2.76 -5.76
N ALA A 134 3.00 -2.83 -6.61
CA ALA A 134 3.27 -4.00 -7.43
C ALA A 134 3.47 -5.27 -6.58
N ALA A 135 4.15 -5.15 -5.43
CA ALA A 135 4.31 -6.25 -4.48
C ALA A 135 2.99 -6.65 -3.80
N ALA A 136 2.15 -5.69 -3.46
CA ALA A 136 0.89 -5.93 -2.73
C ALA A 136 -0.17 -6.64 -3.58
N PHE A 137 -0.30 -6.22 -4.84
CA PHE A 137 -1.34 -6.69 -5.76
C PHE A 137 -0.84 -7.72 -6.77
N ASN A 138 0.44 -8.05 -6.75
CA ASN A 138 1.08 -8.89 -7.77
C ASN A 138 0.83 -8.35 -9.20
N ALA A 139 0.75 -7.02 -9.32
CA ALA A 139 0.34 -6.32 -10.54
C ALA A 139 1.36 -5.21 -10.89
N PRO A 140 2.48 -5.53 -11.55
CA PRO A 140 3.54 -4.57 -11.87
C PRO A 140 3.04 -3.38 -12.71
N ILE A 141 2.24 -3.67 -13.74
CA ILE A 141 1.74 -2.65 -14.68
C ILE A 141 0.84 -1.65 -13.94
N ALA A 142 -0.05 -2.14 -13.07
CA ALA A 142 -0.92 -1.30 -12.26
C ALA A 142 -0.12 -0.40 -11.31
N GLY A 143 0.94 -0.93 -10.69
CA GLY A 143 1.83 -0.13 -9.83
C GLY A 143 2.52 1.01 -10.59
N VAL A 144 2.98 0.77 -11.82
CA VAL A 144 3.59 1.81 -12.67
C VAL A 144 2.55 2.86 -13.05
N MET A 145 1.38 2.45 -13.53
CA MET A 145 0.31 3.37 -13.92
C MET A 145 -0.16 4.24 -12.75
N PHE A 146 -0.32 3.66 -11.56
CA PHE A 146 -0.63 4.40 -10.35
C PHE A 146 0.35 5.54 -10.10
N ALA A 147 1.65 5.29 -10.21
CA ALA A 147 2.65 6.31 -9.94
C ALA A 147 2.66 7.41 -11.01
N PHE A 148 2.40 7.07 -12.28
CA PHE A 148 2.25 8.07 -13.34
C PHE A 148 1.03 8.95 -13.17
N GLU A 149 -0.11 8.34 -12.89
CA GLU A 149 -1.39 9.04 -12.83
C GLU A 149 -1.52 9.88 -11.56
N ILE A 150 -0.97 9.41 -10.44
CA ILE A 150 -1.20 10.03 -9.14
C ILE A 150 0.03 10.76 -8.61
N LEU A 151 1.23 10.16 -8.67
CA LEU A 151 2.42 10.72 -8.00
C LEU A 151 3.27 11.63 -8.90
N LEU A 152 3.34 11.32 -10.20
CA LEU A 152 4.22 11.96 -11.18
C LEU A 152 3.42 12.69 -12.27
N THR A 153 2.32 13.35 -11.88
CA THR A 153 1.50 14.12 -12.83
C THR A 153 2.36 15.18 -13.53
N GLY A 154 2.57 15.03 -14.85
CA GLY A 154 3.32 15.98 -15.68
C GLY A 154 4.82 15.72 -15.83
N VAL A 155 5.32 14.51 -15.53
CA VAL A 155 6.74 14.16 -15.62
C VAL A 155 7.09 13.49 -16.97
N VAL A 156 8.37 13.59 -17.38
CA VAL A 156 8.89 13.15 -18.69
C VAL A 156 8.92 11.62 -18.79
N PHE A 157 8.63 11.07 -19.97
CA PHE A 157 8.67 9.62 -20.27
C PHE A 157 9.98 8.92 -19.89
N THR A 158 11.09 9.64 -19.79
CA THR A 158 12.42 9.09 -19.42
C THR A 158 12.42 8.42 -18.04
N ASP A 159 11.50 8.82 -17.17
CA ASP A 159 11.39 8.31 -15.81
C ASP A 159 10.62 6.96 -15.76
N PHE A 160 10.09 6.47 -16.90
CA PHE A 160 9.31 5.22 -16.99
C PHE A 160 10.12 3.96 -16.66
N ILE A 161 11.34 3.85 -17.20
CA ILE A 161 12.20 2.66 -17.05
C ILE A 161 12.47 2.33 -15.57
N PRO A 162 12.95 3.27 -14.72
CA PRO A 162 13.21 2.96 -13.31
C PRO A 162 11.94 2.57 -12.54
N LEU A 163 10.78 3.12 -12.88
CA LEU A 163 9.51 2.68 -12.28
C LEU A 163 9.18 1.22 -12.64
N VAL A 164 9.34 0.84 -13.91
CA VAL A 164 9.09 -0.54 -14.37
C VAL A 164 10.03 -1.52 -13.65
N VAL A 165 11.32 -1.20 -13.56
CA VAL A 165 12.30 -2.04 -12.86
C VAL A 165 11.90 -2.21 -11.39
N ALA A 166 11.53 -1.12 -10.72
CA ALA A 166 11.08 -1.16 -9.33
C ALA A 166 9.80 -2.00 -9.16
N ALA A 167 8.84 -1.88 -10.07
CA ALA A 167 7.59 -2.66 -10.07
C ALA A 167 7.85 -4.17 -10.21
N VAL A 168 8.68 -4.55 -11.18
CA VAL A 168 9.03 -5.94 -11.45
C VAL A 168 9.79 -6.53 -10.26
N CYS A 169 10.78 -5.82 -9.72
CA CYS A 169 11.49 -6.25 -8.51
C CYS A 169 10.53 -6.43 -7.32
N GLY A 170 9.59 -5.50 -7.11
CA GLY A 170 8.59 -5.58 -6.06
C GLY A 170 7.68 -6.81 -6.18
N SER A 171 7.14 -7.05 -7.37
CA SER A 171 6.26 -8.19 -7.66
C SER A 171 7.01 -9.53 -7.59
N LEU A 172 8.22 -9.63 -8.14
CA LEU A 172 9.03 -10.84 -8.07
C LEU A 172 9.38 -11.22 -6.63
N LEU A 173 9.81 -10.25 -5.82
CA LEU A 173 10.07 -10.48 -4.40
C LEU A 173 8.82 -10.94 -3.66
N SER A 174 7.65 -10.38 -4.00
CA SER A 174 6.39 -10.81 -3.40
C SER A 174 6.05 -12.26 -3.77
N LYS A 175 6.14 -12.61 -5.05
CA LYS A 175 5.92 -13.99 -5.53
C LYS A 175 6.86 -15.00 -4.85
N MET A 176 8.14 -14.67 -4.75
CA MET A 176 9.12 -15.58 -4.13
C MET A 176 8.89 -15.78 -2.63
N ILE A 177 8.45 -14.76 -1.90
CA ILE A 177 8.32 -14.84 -0.44
C ILE A 177 6.95 -15.38 -0.02
N LEU A 178 5.87 -14.93 -0.65
CA LEU A 178 4.51 -15.33 -0.25
C LEU A 178 4.00 -16.58 -1.00
N ASN A 179 4.71 -17.05 -2.05
CA ASN A 179 4.24 -18.13 -2.94
C ASN A 179 2.80 -17.90 -3.42
N GLU A 180 2.46 -16.64 -3.73
CA GLU A 180 1.10 -16.27 -4.10
C GLU A 180 0.83 -16.42 -5.61
N ASP A 181 -0.27 -17.10 -5.90
CA ASP A 181 -0.91 -17.12 -7.21
C ASP A 181 -1.67 -15.82 -7.51
N VAL A 182 -2.23 -15.72 -8.71
CA VAL A 182 -3.04 -14.56 -9.13
C VAL A 182 -4.24 -14.40 -8.18
N LEU A 183 -4.38 -13.21 -7.55
CA LEU A 183 -5.43 -12.91 -6.56
C LEU A 183 -6.86 -13.16 -7.09
N PHE A 184 -7.08 -12.88 -8.37
CA PHE A 184 -8.38 -13.05 -9.02
C PHE A 184 -8.23 -13.74 -10.37
N HIS A 185 -8.90 -14.87 -10.55
CA HIS A 185 -8.99 -15.55 -11.82
C HIS A 185 -10.44 -15.47 -12.33
N PHE A 186 -10.66 -14.70 -13.39
CA PHE A 186 -11.97 -14.59 -14.03
C PHE A 186 -11.95 -15.29 -15.38
N THR A 187 -12.86 -16.23 -15.58
CA THR A 187 -13.16 -16.80 -16.89
C THR A 187 -14.27 -15.97 -17.53
N ALA A 188 -14.06 -15.49 -18.75
CA ALA A 188 -15.09 -14.78 -19.51
C ALA A 188 -16.33 -15.69 -19.64
N ARG A 189 -17.45 -15.27 -19.05
CA ARG A 189 -18.69 -16.06 -19.07
C ARG A 189 -19.45 -15.94 -20.39
N ASN A 190 -19.35 -14.78 -21.05
CA ASN A 190 -20.03 -14.46 -22.30
C ASN A 190 -19.07 -13.73 -23.24
N GLU A 191 -19.30 -13.84 -24.54
CA GLU A 191 -18.60 -13.05 -25.56
C GLU A 191 -19.00 -11.56 -25.47
N PHE A 192 -18.10 -10.69 -25.93
CA PHE A 192 -18.35 -9.26 -25.97
C PHE A 192 -19.53 -8.95 -26.91
N ASN A 193 -20.61 -8.37 -26.37
CA ASN A 193 -21.78 -7.95 -27.14
C ASN A 193 -21.85 -6.42 -27.18
N TYR A 194 -21.64 -5.84 -28.38
CA TYR A 194 -21.68 -4.39 -28.62
C TYR A 194 -23.07 -3.78 -28.35
N GLY A 195 -24.14 -4.57 -28.37
CA GLY A 195 -25.50 -4.12 -28.03
C GLY A 195 -25.69 -3.77 -26.54
N ASN A 196 -24.76 -4.17 -25.68
CA ASN A 196 -24.79 -3.85 -24.25
C ASN A 196 -24.09 -2.52 -23.91
N LEU A 197 -23.45 -1.85 -24.88
CA LEU A 197 -22.79 -0.55 -24.68
C LEU A 197 -23.67 0.52 -24.02
N PRO A 198 -24.98 0.67 -24.33
CA PRO A 198 -25.81 1.68 -23.66
C PRO A 198 -26.24 1.31 -22.22
N PHE A 199 -25.95 0.09 -21.76
CA PHE A 199 -26.32 -0.41 -20.44
C PHE A 199 -25.11 -0.61 -19.50
N ILE A 200 -23.90 -0.28 -19.97
CA ILE A 200 -22.64 -0.24 -19.20
C ILE A 200 -22.38 1.20 -18.79
#